data_AF-A0A2V1ED55-F1
#
_entry.id   AF-A0A2V1ED55-F1
#
_cell.length_a   1.000
_cell.length_b   1.000
_cell.length_c   1.000
_cell.angle_alpha   90.00
_cell.angle_beta   90.00
_cell.angle_gamma   90.00
#
_symmetry.space_group_name_H-M   'P 1'
#
loop_
_entity.id
_entity.type
_entity.pdbx_description
1 polymer ?
#
loop_
_entity_poly.entity_id
_entity_poly.type
_entity_poly.pdbx_seq_one_letter_code
_entity_poly.pdbx_strand_id
1 'polypeptide(L)'
;ASSRNITSSSPPPRSTSLSSNPHASTIPPPPVTTQRRPNVPLKPIDPALRAKIPGNLASPTAQYARRAGWTRKQLDKERGDWWDTRTTGREEIWAALRLMVESLQMGEVGEAQALLDATECTCPNGMLWKGVFDGRGEWYRVAEWVVIEPEGLIDEDDETDLGHEDDEDIKEDVDAVKVRCRLSTTGADYEIRIYKGEKMASLITKLKSKAGINPFASVRIVYGGQVIPETKPLESHPYWNYENHHVVIAMVFE
;
A
#
# COMPACT_ATOMS: atom_id res chain seq x y z
N ALA A 1 38.60 -75.28 -68.41
CA ALA A 1 37.26 -75.37 -69.04
C ALA A 1 36.27 -75.51 -67.90
N SER A 2 35.21 -74.73 -67.71
CA SER A 2 34.53 -73.66 -68.44
C SER A 2 33.71 -72.92 -67.38
N SER A 3 33.78 -71.60 -67.25
CA SER A 3 32.80 -70.67 -67.85
C SER A 3 31.34 -71.03 -67.57
N ARG A 4 30.61 -70.19 -66.81
CA ARG A 4 29.51 -69.38 -67.37
C ARG A 4 28.92 -68.39 -66.36
N ASN A 5 28.92 -67.15 -66.84
CA ASN A 5 28.24 -65.95 -66.37
C ASN A 5 26.93 -65.81 -67.17
N ILE A 6 25.82 -65.37 -66.56
CA ILE A 6 24.63 -64.84 -67.27
C ILE A 6 23.80 -63.87 -66.38
N THR A 7 24.09 -62.57 -66.56
CA THR A 7 23.22 -61.39 -66.76
C THR A 7 21.74 -61.35 -66.31
N SER A 8 21.36 -60.28 -65.59
CA SER A 8 20.28 -59.28 -65.88
C SER A 8 20.02 -58.45 -64.60
N SER A 9 19.76 -57.14 -64.53
CA SER A 9 19.67 -55.99 -65.44
C SER A 9 19.89 -54.70 -64.61
N SER A 10 20.41 -53.63 -65.23
CA SER A 10 20.56 -52.23 -64.73
C SER A 10 19.19 -51.49 -64.57
N PRO A 11 19.07 -50.22 -64.07
CA PRO A 11 20.09 -49.16 -63.87
C PRO A 11 20.06 -48.40 -62.51
N PRO A 12 21.03 -47.48 -62.26
CA PRO A 12 21.18 -46.74 -60.99
C PRO A 12 20.71 -45.28 -61.09
N PRO A 13 20.61 -44.56 -59.95
CA PRO A 13 20.81 -43.12 -59.97
C PRO A 13 22.18 -42.70 -59.41
N ARG A 14 22.89 -42.01 -60.31
CA ARG A 14 24.01 -41.08 -60.22
C ARG A 14 24.28 -40.38 -58.87
N SER A 15 25.50 -40.62 -58.40
CA SER A 15 26.60 -39.75 -57.93
C SER A 15 26.47 -38.21 -57.91
N THR A 16 26.69 -37.66 -56.70
CA THR A 16 27.70 -36.66 -56.24
C THR A 16 28.04 -35.38 -57.05
N SER A 17 28.00 -34.23 -56.38
CA SER A 17 29.06 -33.18 -56.18
C SER A 17 28.38 -31.83 -55.85
N LEU A 18 28.55 -31.26 -54.64
CA LEU A 18 29.61 -30.36 -54.14
C LEU A 18 29.81 -29.05 -54.91
N SER A 19 29.76 -27.95 -54.14
CA SER A 19 30.04 -26.52 -54.45
C SER A 19 28.81 -25.77 -54.99
N SER A 20 28.45 -24.57 -54.55
CA SER A 20 29.12 -23.54 -53.76
C SER A 20 28.06 -22.53 -53.29
N ASN A 21 28.17 -22.05 -52.05
CA ASN A 21 27.49 -20.80 -51.65
C ASN A 21 28.11 -19.64 -52.44
N PRO A 22 27.29 -18.67 -52.88
CA PRO A 22 27.30 -17.43 -52.12
C PRO A 22 25.92 -16.73 -52.04
N HIS A 23 25.86 -15.73 -51.16
CA HIS A 23 24.79 -14.73 -50.99
C HIS A 23 23.52 -15.14 -50.22
N ALA A 24 23.62 -14.87 -48.91
CA ALA A 24 22.73 -13.97 -48.18
C ALA A 24 21.27 -13.88 -48.67
N SER A 25 20.40 -14.61 -47.98
CA SER A 25 19.23 -14.05 -47.32
C SER A 25 18.87 -15.03 -46.22
N THR A 26 19.55 -14.91 -45.07
CA THR A 26 19.00 -15.42 -43.82
C THR A 26 17.72 -14.63 -43.60
N ILE A 27 16.59 -15.17 -44.08
CA ILE A 27 15.28 -14.73 -43.65
C ILE A 27 15.33 -14.94 -42.13
N PRO A 28 15.29 -13.87 -41.31
CA PRO A 28 15.16 -14.07 -39.88
C PRO A 28 13.91 -14.94 -39.67
N PRO A 29 13.94 -15.92 -38.74
CA PRO A 29 12.73 -16.65 -38.41
C PRO A 29 11.63 -15.61 -38.10
N PRO A 30 10.38 -15.84 -38.56
CA PRO A 30 9.30 -14.90 -38.30
C PRO A 30 9.26 -14.61 -36.79
N PRO A 31 8.99 -13.35 -36.37
CA PRO A 31 8.83 -13.07 -34.96
C PRO A 31 7.79 -14.07 -34.45
N VAL A 32 8.15 -14.81 -33.40
CA VAL A 32 7.22 -15.69 -32.70
C VAL A 32 6.06 -14.78 -32.31
N THR A 33 4.97 -14.83 -33.07
CA THR A 33 3.72 -14.22 -32.69
C THR A 33 3.19 -15.08 -31.56
N THR A 34 3.76 -14.86 -30.37
CA THR A 34 3.04 -15.03 -29.13
C THR A 34 1.68 -14.41 -29.38
N GLN A 35 0.60 -15.18 -29.16
CA GLN A 35 -0.76 -14.64 -29.27
C GLN A 35 -0.75 -13.31 -28.52
N ARG A 36 -0.79 -12.19 -29.25
CA ARG A 36 -0.62 -10.85 -28.68
C ARG A 36 -1.82 -10.62 -27.79
N ARG A 37 -1.68 -11.00 -26.53
CA ARG A 37 -2.53 -10.53 -25.45
C ARG A 37 -2.50 -9.01 -25.54
N PRO A 38 -3.63 -8.31 -25.40
CA PRO A 38 -3.70 -6.86 -25.57
C PRO A 38 -2.98 -6.16 -24.40
N ASN A 39 -1.66 -6.21 -24.41
CA ASN A 39 -0.82 -5.43 -23.52
C ASN A 39 -0.69 -4.04 -24.10
N VAL A 40 -1.16 -3.06 -23.34
CA VAL A 40 -0.76 -1.68 -23.53
C VAL A 40 0.72 -1.60 -23.12
N PRO A 41 1.59 -0.93 -23.90
CA PRO A 41 2.99 -0.75 -23.50
C PRO A 41 3.05 -0.11 -22.11
N LEU A 42 4.04 -0.53 -21.31
CA LEU A 42 4.22 0.01 -19.97
C LEU A 42 4.40 1.53 -20.04
N LYS A 43 3.70 2.23 -19.14
CA LYS A 43 3.80 3.68 -19.00
C LYS A 43 5.01 4.00 -18.13
N PRO A 44 5.82 5.01 -18.49
CA PRO A 44 6.82 5.54 -17.57
C PRO A 44 6.15 6.02 -16.28
N ILE A 45 6.87 5.92 -15.17
CA ILE A 45 6.47 6.56 -13.93
C ILE A 45 6.62 8.07 -14.16
N ASP A 46 5.52 8.80 -14.10
CA ASP A 46 5.57 10.26 -14.17
C ASP A 46 6.23 10.77 -12.87
N PRO A 47 7.35 11.51 -12.95
CA PRO A 47 8.08 12.00 -11.78
C PRO A 47 7.27 12.96 -10.92
N ALA A 48 6.14 13.49 -11.41
CA ALA A 48 5.21 14.31 -10.62
C ALA A 48 4.16 13.47 -9.86
N LEU A 49 4.00 12.19 -10.19
CA LEU A 49 3.07 11.33 -9.48
C LEU A 49 3.61 11.04 -8.08
N ARG A 50 2.73 11.20 -7.09
CA ARG A 50 3.00 10.84 -5.71
C ARG A 50 1.97 9.82 -5.25
N ALA A 51 2.45 8.70 -4.72
CA ALA A 51 1.58 7.67 -4.17
C ALA A 51 1.04 8.09 -2.80
N LYS A 52 -0.17 7.64 -2.49
CA LYS A 52 -0.68 7.70 -1.12
C LYS A 52 -0.09 6.58 -0.31
N ILE A 53 0.55 6.92 0.80
CA ILE A 53 1.02 5.93 1.77
C ILE A 53 -0.21 5.19 2.35
N PRO A 54 -0.22 3.85 2.37
CA PRO A 54 -1.35 3.10 2.92
C PRO A 54 -1.53 3.40 4.42
N GLY A 55 -2.75 3.81 4.76
CA GLY A 55 -3.21 4.01 6.15
C GLY A 55 -3.36 2.71 6.96
N ASN A 56 -2.89 1.55 6.50
CA ASN A 56 -2.99 0.28 7.25
C ASN A 56 -1.71 -0.58 7.30
N LEU A 57 -0.55 -0.07 6.87
CA LEU A 57 0.72 -0.81 7.04
C LEU A 57 0.92 -1.14 8.52
N ALA A 58 1.03 -2.44 8.81
CA ALA A 58 1.04 -3.03 10.14
C ALA A 58 2.38 -2.87 10.89
N SER A 59 3.38 -2.25 10.25
CA SER A 59 4.67 -1.98 10.86
C SER A 59 4.54 -0.82 11.86
N PRO A 60 5.03 -0.96 13.10
CA PRO A 60 5.08 0.13 14.08
C PRO A 60 5.76 1.39 13.52
N THR A 61 6.70 1.21 12.59
CA THR A 61 7.44 2.30 11.94
C THR A 61 6.61 2.99 10.84
N ALA A 62 5.74 2.25 10.16
CA ALA A 62 4.80 2.80 9.19
C ALA A 62 3.67 3.63 9.84
N GLN A 63 3.44 3.51 11.15
CA GLN A 63 2.51 4.35 11.91
C GLN A 63 3.14 5.71 12.29
N TYR A 64 4.42 5.71 12.68
CA TYR A 64 5.18 6.92 13.00
C TYR A 64 5.36 7.82 11.77
N ALA A 65 5.68 7.19 10.64
CA ALA A 65 5.96 7.88 9.40
C ALA A 65 4.69 8.44 8.70
N ARG A 66 3.48 8.12 9.18
CA ARG A 66 2.23 8.79 8.70
C ARG A 66 2.08 10.23 9.18
N ARG A 67 2.78 10.61 10.25
CA ARG A 67 2.66 11.92 10.89
C ARG A 67 3.89 12.79 10.69
N ALA A 68 5.05 12.15 10.60
CA ALA A 68 6.33 12.79 10.35
C ALA A 68 6.84 12.57 8.92
N GLY A 69 5.97 12.18 7.96
CA GLY A 69 6.42 11.76 6.64
C GLY A 69 7.31 10.51 6.66
N TRP A 70 7.50 9.87 5.50
CA TRP A 70 8.45 8.75 5.39
C TRP A 70 9.82 9.33 5.08
N THR A 71 10.87 8.92 5.81
CA THR A 71 12.23 9.17 5.33
C THR A 71 12.54 8.23 4.18
N ARG A 72 13.48 8.61 3.30
CA ARG A 72 13.86 7.78 2.16
C ARG A 72 14.31 6.38 2.58
N LYS A 73 15.13 6.30 3.62
CA LYS A 73 15.63 5.05 4.20
C LYS A 73 14.51 4.20 4.78
N GLN A 74 13.52 4.82 5.42
CA GLN A 74 12.37 4.11 5.95
C GLN A 74 11.47 3.56 4.83
N LEU A 75 11.27 4.34 3.76
CA LEU A 75 10.54 3.90 2.57
C LEU A 75 11.22 2.68 1.93
N ASP A 76 12.53 2.72 1.75
CA ASP A 76 13.26 1.62 1.11
C ASP A 76 13.25 0.34 1.98
N LYS A 77 13.27 0.48 3.30
CA LYS A 77 13.08 -0.64 4.23
C LYS A 77 11.69 -1.25 4.11
N GLU A 78 10.64 -0.45 4.22
CA GLU A 78 9.25 -0.93 4.13
C GLU A 78 8.96 -1.54 2.75
N ARG A 79 9.56 -1.00 1.68
CA ARG A 79 9.49 -1.62 0.34
C ARG A 79 10.11 -3.01 0.35
N GLY A 80 11.29 -3.17 0.95
CA GLY A 80 11.94 -4.47 1.13
C GLY A 80 11.04 -5.45 1.87
N ASP A 81 10.55 -5.05 3.04
CA ASP A 81 9.65 -5.85 3.87
C ASP A 81 8.35 -6.22 3.10
N TRP A 82 7.81 -5.30 2.29
CA TRP A 82 6.63 -5.56 1.48
C TRP A 82 6.88 -6.63 0.41
N TRP A 83 8.01 -6.57 -0.29
CA TRP A 83 8.39 -7.60 -1.28
C TRP A 83 8.59 -8.96 -0.60
N ASP A 84 9.22 -8.99 0.57
CA ASP A 84 9.48 -10.24 1.31
C ASP A 84 8.20 -10.91 1.82
N THR A 85 7.13 -10.13 2.06
CA THR A 85 5.82 -10.69 2.44
C THR A 85 5.03 -11.30 1.27
N ARG A 86 5.47 -11.14 0.02
CA ARG A 86 4.76 -11.68 -1.15
C ARG A 86 5.07 -13.16 -1.36
N THR A 87 4.18 -14.03 -0.88
CA THR A 87 4.30 -15.49 -1.04
C THR A 87 3.20 -16.10 -1.91
N THR A 88 2.24 -15.30 -2.38
CA THR A 88 1.09 -15.78 -3.16
C THR A 88 1.40 -15.86 -4.65
N GLY A 89 1.21 -17.04 -5.27
CA GLY A 89 1.46 -17.22 -6.71
C GLY A 89 2.87 -17.76 -6.97
N ARG A 90 3.46 -17.38 -8.11
CA ARG A 90 4.80 -17.83 -8.52
C ARG A 90 5.88 -16.85 -8.05
N GLU A 91 6.89 -17.36 -7.37
CA GLU A 91 8.01 -16.55 -6.88
C GLU A 91 8.84 -15.96 -8.02
N GLU A 92 8.93 -16.67 -9.15
CA GLU A 92 9.65 -16.24 -10.34
C GLU A 92 9.02 -14.99 -10.95
N ILE A 93 7.68 -14.91 -10.90
CA ILE A 93 6.93 -13.74 -11.37
C ILE A 93 7.11 -12.57 -10.40
N TRP A 94 7.13 -12.81 -9.08
CA TRP A 94 7.45 -11.76 -8.11
C TRP A 94 8.87 -11.22 -8.25
N ALA A 95 9.86 -12.09 -8.47
CA ALA A 95 11.24 -11.69 -8.73
C ALA A 95 11.35 -10.85 -10.01
N ALA A 96 10.69 -11.27 -11.10
CA ALA A 96 10.66 -10.50 -12.33
C ALA A 96 9.93 -9.16 -12.17
N LEU A 97 8.82 -9.11 -11.44
CA LEU A 97 8.08 -7.87 -11.16
C LEU A 97 8.94 -6.87 -10.37
N ARG A 98 9.73 -7.36 -9.41
CA ARG A 98 10.67 -6.51 -8.66
C ARG A 98 11.69 -5.86 -9.60
N LEU A 99 12.31 -6.64 -10.49
CA LEU A 99 13.24 -6.11 -11.49
C LEU A 99 12.56 -5.11 -12.44
N MET A 100 11.35 -5.41 -12.92
CA MET A 100 10.59 -4.48 -13.77
C MET A 100 10.32 -3.14 -13.06
N VAL A 101 9.98 -3.18 -11.77
CA VAL A 101 9.73 -1.97 -10.96
C VAL A 101 11.02 -1.17 -10.77
N GLU A 102 12.14 -1.84 -10.50
CA GLU A 102 13.46 -1.21 -10.39
C GLU A 102 13.87 -0.52 -11.72
N SER A 103 13.74 -1.21 -12.86
CA SER A 103 13.99 -0.62 -14.18
C SER A 103 13.06 0.58 -14.47
N LEU A 104 11.78 0.51 -14.08
CA LEU A 104 10.86 1.64 -14.23
C LEU A 104 11.27 2.84 -13.37
N GLN A 105 11.77 2.62 -12.15
CA GLN A 105 12.26 3.68 -11.27
C GLN A 105 13.53 4.34 -11.81
N MET A 106 14.38 3.59 -12.53
CA MET A 106 15.54 4.13 -13.25
C MET A 106 15.17 4.84 -14.57
N GLY A 107 13.90 4.76 -14.99
CA GLY A 107 13.42 5.34 -16.26
C GLY A 107 13.63 4.42 -17.47
N GLU A 108 14.11 3.20 -17.27
CA GLU A 108 14.38 2.21 -18.31
C GLU A 108 13.13 1.38 -18.63
N VAL A 109 12.11 2.06 -19.18
CA VAL A 109 10.83 1.42 -19.55
C VAL A 109 11.00 0.30 -20.58
N GLY A 110 12.01 0.39 -21.44
CA GLY A 110 12.32 -0.63 -22.43
C GLY A 110 12.76 -1.96 -21.81
N GLU A 111 13.56 -1.91 -20.75
CA GLU A 111 13.98 -3.13 -20.02
C GLU A 111 12.79 -3.75 -19.27
N ALA A 112 12.00 -2.92 -18.59
CA ALA A 112 10.79 -3.37 -17.92
C ALA A 112 9.79 -4.05 -18.88
N GLN A 113 9.63 -3.49 -20.09
CA GLN A 113 8.78 -4.08 -21.12
C GLN A 113 9.34 -5.41 -21.63
N ALA A 114 10.66 -5.49 -21.85
CA ALA A 114 11.31 -6.73 -22.28
C ALA A 114 11.14 -7.85 -21.24
N LEU A 115 11.25 -7.53 -19.95
CA LEU A 115 10.98 -8.46 -18.85
C LEU A 115 9.51 -8.88 -18.80
N LEU A 116 8.57 -7.95 -19.01
CA LEU A 116 7.14 -8.27 -19.06
C LEU A 116 6.83 -9.26 -20.19
N ASP A 117 7.41 -9.04 -21.36
CA ASP A 117 7.24 -9.89 -22.54
C ASP A 117 7.92 -11.27 -22.34
N ALA A 118 9.11 -11.30 -21.72
CA ALA A 118 9.85 -12.53 -21.44
C ALA A 118 9.15 -13.44 -20.41
N THR A 119 8.41 -12.85 -19.46
CA THR A 119 7.64 -13.59 -18.45
C THR A 119 6.24 -13.99 -18.89
N GLU A 120 5.85 -13.66 -20.13
CA GLU A 120 4.50 -13.82 -20.67
C GLU A 120 3.42 -13.18 -19.78
N CYS A 121 3.82 -12.15 -19.03
CA CYS A 121 2.93 -11.40 -18.17
C CYS A 121 2.08 -10.42 -18.98
N THR A 122 0.90 -10.11 -18.47
CA THR A 122 -0.10 -9.28 -19.14
C THR A 122 -0.46 -8.10 -18.25
N CYS A 123 -0.25 -6.89 -18.77
CA CYS A 123 -0.56 -5.63 -18.11
C CYS A 123 -1.55 -4.84 -18.98
N PRO A 124 -2.87 -5.04 -18.81
CA PRO A 124 -3.88 -4.46 -19.71
C PRO A 124 -3.98 -2.93 -19.58
N ASN A 125 -3.53 -2.37 -18.46
CA ASN A 125 -3.57 -0.93 -18.15
C ASN A 125 -2.22 -0.22 -18.44
N GLY A 126 -1.16 -0.96 -18.73
CA GLY A 126 0.21 -0.44 -18.87
C GLY A 126 0.78 0.14 -17.58
N MET A 127 0.22 -0.20 -16.41
CA MET A 127 0.63 0.32 -15.10
C MET A 127 0.93 -0.85 -14.16
N LEU A 128 2.20 -1.14 -13.88
CA LEU A 128 2.59 -2.25 -13.00
C LEU A 128 1.96 -2.13 -11.59
N TRP A 129 1.81 -0.90 -11.09
CA TRP A 129 1.19 -0.61 -9.78
C TRP A 129 -0.33 -0.77 -9.73
N LYS A 130 -1.00 -1.00 -10.87
CA LYS A 130 -2.41 -1.41 -10.91
C LYS A 130 -2.55 -2.93 -11.02
N GLY A 131 -1.43 -3.64 -11.07
CA GLY A 131 -1.32 -5.08 -11.03
C GLY A 131 -1.13 -5.73 -12.41
N VAL A 132 -0.59 -6.94 -12.38
CA VAL A 132 -0.15 -7.71 -13.55
C VAL A 132 -0.76 -9.10 -13.49
N PHE A 133 -1.14 -9.64 -14.64
CA PHE A 133 -1.65 -11.00 -14.77
C PHE A 133 -0.58 -11.90 -15.34
N ASP A 134 -0.45 -13.12 -14.83
CA ASP A 134 0.48 -14.08 -15.42
C ASP A 134 -0.14 -14.91 -16.55
N GLY A 135 0.66 -15.80 -17.13
CA GLY A 135 0.22 -16.76 -18.15
C GLY A 135 -1.01 -17.60 -17.75
N ARG A 136 -1.19 -17.88 -16.45
CA ARG A 136 -2.25 -18.72 -15.87
C ARG A 136 -3.48 -17.91 -15.44
N GLY A 137 -3.41 -16.58 -15.50
CA GLY A 137 -4.48 -15.68 -15.08
C GLY A 137 -4.43 -15.30 -13.61
N GLU A 138 -3.33 -15.61 -12.89
CA GLU A 138 -3.15 -15.16 -11.51
C GLU A 138 -2.85 -13.67 -11.47
N TRP A 139 -3.41 -12.95 -10.49
CA TRP A 139 -3.32 -11.49 -10.42
C TRP A 139 -2.36 -11.01 -9.33
N TYR A 140 -1.23 -10.46 -9.76
CA TYR A 140 -0.18 -9.91 -8.92
C TYR A 140 -0.45 -8.43 -8.67
N ARG A 141 -0.93 -8.11 -7.47
CA ARG A 141 -1.19 -6.72 -7.06
C ARG A 141 0.06 -6.10 -6.45
N VAL A 142 0.67 -5.15 -7.16
CA VAL A 142 1.75 -4.33 -6.63
C VAL A 142 1.16 -3.07 -6.02
N ALA A 143 1.55 -2.73 -4.79
CA ALA A 143 1.06 -1.53 -4.14
C ALA A 143 1.69 -0.26 -4.74
N GLU A 144 0.91 0.82 -4.84
CA GLU A 144 1.33 2.03 -5.56
C GLU A 144 2.56 2.71 -4.96
N TRP A 145 2.67 2.76 -3.64
CA TRP A 145 3.83 3.33 -2.91
C TRP A 145 5.13 2.53 -3.06
N VAL A 146 5.03 1.27 -3.49
CA VAL A 146 6.20 0.43 -3.77
C VAL A 146 6.85 0.84 -5.08
N VAL A 147 6.03 1.24 -6.06
CA VAL A 147 6.48 1.61 -7.40
C VAL A 147 6.72 3.12 -7.52
N ILE A 148 5.76 3.92 -7.06
CA ILE A 148 5.76 5.38 -7.12
C ILE A 148 6.21 5.94 -5.76
N GLU A 149 7.01 7.00 -5.80
CA GLU A 149 7.44 7.71 -4.59
C GLU A 149 6.23 8.30 -3.84
N PRO A 150 6.10 8.09 -2.53
CA PRO A 150 4.99 8.64 -1.75
C PRO A 150 5.07 10.17 -1.59
N GLU A 151 3.91 10.78 -1.34
CA GLU A 151 3.82 12.19 -0.95
C GLU A 151 4.37 12.43 0.47
N GLY A 152 5.10 13.53 0.68
CA GLY A 152 5.60 13.92 2.01
C GLY A 152 6.84 13.13 2.47
N LEU A 153 7.77 12.84 1.57
CA LEU A 153 9.08 12.29 1.94
C LEU A 153 9.89 13.39 2.65
N ILE A 154 10.43 13.08 3.83
CA ILE A 154 11.31 14.00 4.57
C ILE A 154 12.77 13.60 4.30
N ASP A 155 13.62 14.58 3.98
CA ASP A 155 15.05 14.38 3.84
C ASP A 155 15.71 14.28 5.22
N GLU A 156 16.71 13.40 5.36
CA GLU A 156 17.34 13.06 6.64
C GLU A 156 18.00 14.27 7.34
N ASP A 157 18.29 15.35 6.60
CA ASP A 157 18.88 16.58 7.14
C ASP A 157 17.86 17.50 7.86
N ASP A 158 16.56 17.40 7.54
CA ASP A 158 15.49 18.16 8.21
C ASP A 158 15.09 17.55 9.59
N GLU A 159 15.68 16.41 9.97
CA GLU A 159 15.43 15.75 11.26
C GLU A 159 16.04 16.52 12.44
N THR A 160 17.00 17.43 12.19
CA THR A 160 17.71 18.15 13.27
C THR A 160 17.05 19.45 13.74
N ASP A 161 16.11 20.04 12.98
CA ASP A 161 15.41 21.29 13.35
C ASP A 161 14.02 21.06 13.95
N LEU A 162 13.48 19.84 13.90
CA LEU A 162 12.16 19.49 14.43
C LEU A 162 12.22 18.77 15.79
N GLY A 163 13.40 18.66 16.39
CA GLY A 163 13.65 17.88 17.60
C GLY A 163 13.35 18.56 18.94
N HIS A 164 12.66 19.71 18.99
CA HIS A 164 12.46 20.41 20.28
C HIS A 164 11.19 21.26 20.43
N GLU A 165 10.06 20.93 19.81
CA GLU A 165 8.77 21.50 20.24
C GLU A 165 7.62 20.61 19.71
N ASP A 166 6.69 20.25 20.60
CA ASP A 166 5.45 19.49 20.35
C ASP A 166 5.46 17.96 20.56
N ASP A 167 6.06 17.53 21.68
CA ASP A 167 5.95 16.17 22.26
C ASP A 167 4.61 15.93 23.02
N GLU A 168 3.52 16.65 22.72
CA GLU A 168 2.29 16.57 23.55
C GLU A 168 0.98 16.11 22.90
N ASP A 169 0.81 15.97 21.57
CA ASP A 169 -0.58 15.87 21.08
C ASP A 169 -0.89 15.04 19.83
N ILE A 170 -0.31 13.85 19.64
CA ILE A 170 -0.85 12.93 18.62
C ILE A 170 -0.96 11.47 19.09
N LYS A 171 -2.01 11.17 19.86
CA LYS A 171 -2.57 9.81 20.05
C LYS A 171 -3.87 9.66 19.22
N GLU A 172 -3.82 9.56 17.89
CA GLU A 172 -5.07 9.29 17.13
C GLU A 172 -5.58 7.85 17.32
N ASP A 173 -6.69 7.78 18.05
CA ASP A 173 -8.03 7.42 17.54
C ASP A 173 -8.34 5.98 17.09
N VAL A 174 -7.66 4.97 17.61
CA VAL A 174 -8.24 3.60 17.61
C VAL A 174 -9.26 3.39 18.74
N ASP A 175 -9.31 4.28 19.73
CA ASP A 175 -10.23 4.19 20.89
C ASP A 175 -10.95 5.51 21.23
N ALA A 176 -10.97 6.49 20.32
CA ALA A 176 -11.69 7.73 20.53
C ALA A 176 -13.21 7.52 20.36
N VAL A 177 -13.96 7.63 21.46
CA VAL A 177 -15.41 7.56 21.50
C VAL A 177 -16.02 8.97 21.58
N LYS A 178 -17.10 9.17 20.83
CA LYS A 178 -17.94 10.37 20.88
C LYS A 178 -18.98 10.24 21.99
N VAL A 179 -18.90 11.12 22.99
CA VAL A 179 -19.83 11.19 24.11
C VAL A 179 -20.68 12.44 23.96
N ARG A 180 -22.01 12.28 24.03
CA ARG A 180 -22.95 13.40 24.04
C ARG A 180 -23.17 13.88 25.47
N CYS A 181 -22.91 15.15 25.70
CA CYS A 181 -23.03 15.80 27.00
C CYS A 181 -24.04 16.94 26.93
N ARG A 182 -25.10 16.86 27.72
CA ARG A 182 -26.14 17.89 27.84
C ARG A 182 -25.82 18.84 28.98
N LEU A 183 -25.79 20.15 28.72
CA LEU A 183 -25.64 21.15 29.77
C LEU A 183 -26.95 21.38 30.52
N SER A 184 -26.88 21.47 31.85
CA SER A 184 -28.04 21.78 32.69
C SER A 184 -28.54 23.23 32.52
N THR A 185 -27.63 24.16 32.20
CA THR A 185 -27.93 25.60 32.12
C THR A 185 -28.68 25.96 30.83
N THR A 186 -28.17 25.48 29.70
CA THR A 186 -28.70 25.81 28.36
C THR A 186 -29.60 24.72 27.79
N GLY A 187 -29.55 23.50 28.35
CA GLY A 187 -30.23 22.33 27.77
C GLY A 187 -29.63 21.85 26.45
N ALA A 188 -28.53 22.45 26.00
CA ALA A 188 -27.86 22.15 24.75
C ALA A 188 -26.95 20.92 24.86
N ASP A 189 -26.89 20.16 23.76
CA ASP A 189 -26.09 18.94 23.65
C ASP A 189 -24.76 19.21 22.95
N TYR A 190 -23.67 18.79 23.57
CA TYR A 190 -22.30 18.90 23.07
C TYR A 190 -21.71 17.52 22.85
N GLU A 191 -21.22 17.26 21.64
CA GLU A 191 -20.49 16.03 21.34
C GLU A 191 -19.00 16.22 21.63
N ILE A 192 -18.45 15.42 22.54
CA ILE A 192 -17.04 15.46 22.96
C ILE A 192 -16.36 14.16 22.58
N ARG A 193 -15.16 14.25 22.02
CA ARG A 193 -14.32 13.09 21.72
C ARG A 193 -13.43 12.81 22.92
N ILE A 194 -13.53 11.60 23.47
CA ILE A 194 -12.69 11.11 24.56
C ILE A 194 -12.12 9.74 24.22
N TYR A 195 -10.99 9.38 24.80
CA TYR A 195 -10.46 8.02 24.67
C TYR A 195 -11.04 7.10 25.75
N LYS A 196 -11.16 5.80 25.45
CA LYS A 196 -11.46 4.79 26.47
C LYS A 196 -10.39 4.84 27.57
N GLY A 197 -10.81 4.80 28.83
CA GLY A 197 -9.93 5.00 29.99
C GLY A 197 -9.56 6.46 30.34
N GLU A 198 -9.96 7.48 29.58
CA GLU A 198 -9.76 8.88 29.98
C GLU A 198 -10.54 9.23 31.25
N LYS A 199 -9.91 10.04 32.12
CA LYS A 199 -10.56 10.56 33.34
C LYS A 199 -11.66 11.56 32.98
N MET A 200 -12.69 11.61 33.82
CA MET A 200 -13.80 12.54 33.66
C MET A 200 -13.37 14.01 33.73
N ALA A 201 -12.28 14.32 34.46
CA ALA A 201 -11.66 15.65 34.44
C ALA A 201 -11.31 16.12 33.02
N SER A 202 -10.75 15.25 32.18
CA SER A 202 -10.42 15.58 30.79
C SER A 202 -11.66 15.85 29.94
N LEU A 203 -12.74 15.09 30.15
CA LEU A 203 -14.05 15.35 29.51
C LEU A 203 -14.58 16.74 29.91
N ILE A 204 -14.51 17.08 31.20
CA ILE A 204 -14.99 18.35 31.73
C ILE A 204 -14.20 19.52 31.15
N THR A 205 -12.87 19.43 31.07
CA THR A 205 -12.04 20.47 30.45
C THR A 205 -12.40 20.67 28.97
N LYS A 206 -12.53 19.57 28.21
CA LYS A 206 -12.96 19.61 26.81
C LYS A 206 -14.37 20.21 26.65
N LEU A 207 -15.28 19.90 27.58
CA LEU A 207 -16.63 20.46 27.60
C LEU A 207 -16.59 21.97 27.86
N LYS A 208 -15.83 22.43 28.85
CA LYS A 208 -15.72 23.85 29.21
C LYS A 208 -15.24 24.68 28.03
N SER A 209 -14.15 24.23 27.38
CA SER A 209 -13.62 24.90 26.19
C SER A 209 -14.61 24.94 25.03
N LYS A 210 -15.39 23.86 24.83
CA LYS A 210 -16.36 23.76 23.73
C LYS A 210 -17.66 24.53 23.98
N ALA A 211 -18.11 24.57 25.22
CA ALA A 211 -19.33 25.25 25.64
C ALA A 211 -19.12 26.73 26.03
N GLY A 212 -17.86 27.21 26.05
CA GLY A 212 -17.54 28.58 26.47
C GLY A 212 -17.83 28.83 27.95
N ILE A 213 -17.77 27.79 28.78
CA ILE A 213 -18.01 27.89 30.23
C ILE A 213 -16.73 28.41 30.89
N ASN A 214 -16.87 29.24 31.93
CA ASN A 214 -15.74 29.73 32.71
C ASN A 214 -14.85 28.56 33.18
N PRO A 215 -13.52 28.59 32.92
CA PRO A 215 -12.59 27.54 33.36
C PRO A 215 -12.68 27.24 34.87
N PHE A 216 -12.99 28.24 35.69
CA PHE A 216 -13.08 28.12 37.14
C PHE A 216 -14.43 27.59 37.65
N ALA A 217 -15.46 27.49 36.82
CA ALA A 217 -16.76 26.95 37.22
C ALA A 217 -16.65 25.45 37.58
N SER A 218 -17.35 25.00 38.62
CA SER A 218 -17.38 23.59 38.99
C SER A 218 -18.41 22.86 38.13
N VAL A 219 -18.00 21.81 37.41
CA VAL A 219 -18.90 21.05 36.53
C VAL A 219 -18.92 19.60 36.99
N ARG A 220 -20.11 19.06 37.28
CA ARG A 220 -20.29 17.66 37.68
C ARG A 220 -21.03 16.90 36.61
N ILE A 221 -20.51 15.73 36.24
CA ILE A 221 -21.13 14.85 35.25
C ILE A 221 -22.05 13.86 35.97
N VAL A 222 -23.29 13.78 35.52
CA VAL A 222 -24.34 12.89 36.04
C VAL A 222 -24.81 11.98 34.93
N TYR A 223 -24.96 10.70 35.26
CA TYR A 223 -25.51 9.71 34.37
C TYR A 223 -26.34 8.71 35.17
N GLY A 224 -27.55 8.40 34.71
CA GLY A 224 -28.46 7.48 35.40
C GLY A 224 -28.81 7.86 36.84
N GLY A 225 -28.73 9.15 37.20
CA GLY A 225 -28.97 9.64 38.57
C GLY A 225 -27.78 9.54 39.51
N GLN A 226 -26.62 9.08 39.04
CA GLN A 226 -25.38 9.06 39.84
C GLN A 226 -24.37 10.08 39.31
N VAL A 227 -23.70 10.77 40.23
CA VAL A 227 -22.60 11.67 39.91
C VAL A 227 -21.34 10.83 39.67
N ILE A 228 -20.71 11.00 38.51
CA ILE A 228 -19.45 10.34 38.19
C ILE A 228 -18.31 11.25 38.68
N PRO A 229 -17.41 10.78 39.56
CA PRO A 229 -16.32 11.59 40.08
C PRO A 229 -15.28 11.88 39.00
N GLU A 230 -14.67 13.06 39.07
CA GLU A 230 -13.67 13.54 38.10
C GLU A 230 -12.44 12.62 37.96
N THR A 231 -12.14 11.87 39.02
CA THR A 231 -10.97 10.98 39.12
C THR A 231 -11.15 9.66 38.39
N LYS A 232 -12.38 9.25 38.09
CA LYS A 232 -12.68 7.97 37.45
C LYS A 232 -13.00 8.16 35.97
N PRO A 233 -12.74 7.14 35.13
CA PRO A 233 -13.16 7.16 33.74
C PRO A 233 -14.67 6.91 33.60
N LEU A 234 -15.22 7.32 32.46
CA LEU A 234 -16.66 7.20 32.18
C LEU A 234 -17.15 5.75 32.18
N GLU A 235 -16.33 4.82 31.69
CA GLU A 235 -16.56 3.37 31.70
C GLU A 235 -16.60 2.72 33.09
N SER A 236 -16.12 3.41 34.14
CA SER A 236 -16.22 2.88 35.50
C SER A 236 -17.68 2.80 35.97
N HIS A 237 -18.62 3.43 35.26
CA HIS A 237 -20.01 3.45 35.65
C HIS A 237 -20.75 2.18 35.15
N PRO A 238 -21.45 1.42 36.02
CA PRO A 238 -22.02 0.11 35.67
C PRO A 238 -22.98 0.10 34.48
N TYR A 239 -23.69 1.21 34.27
CA TYR A 239 -24.69 1.35 33.20
C TYR A 239 -24.15 2.08 31.97
N TRP A 240 -22.85 2.41 31.93
CA TRP A 240 -22.25 3.12 30.81
C TRP A 240 -21.76 2.13 29.75
N ASN A 241 -22.22 2.32 28.52
CA ASN A 241 -21.68 1.65 27.34
C ASN A 241 -21.56 2.68 26.21
N TYR A 242 -20.39 2.74 25.60
CA TYR A 242 -20.04 3.60 24.49
C TYR A 242 -20.84 3.33 23.19
N GLU A 243 -21.41 2.14 23.03
CA GLU A 243 -22.25 1.77 21.88
C GLU A 243 -23.68 2.29 22.02
N ASN A 244 -24.14 2.43 23.25
CA ASN A 244 -25.43 3.00 23.53
C ASN A 244 -25.27 4.50 23.37
N HIS A 245 -26.04 5.12 22.48
CA HIS A 245 -25.98 6.56 22.17
C HIS A 245 -26.51 7.42 23.33
N HIS A 246 -26.09 7.12 24.55
CA HIS A 246 -26.53 7.73 25.79
C HIS A 246 -25.98 9.13 25.94
N VAL A 247 -26.72 9.95 26.69
CA VAL A 247 -26.40 11.35 26.93
C VAL A 247 -26.07 11.49 28.41
N VAL A 248 -24.89 12.02 28.71
CA VAL A 248 -24.51 12.41 30.08
C VAL A 248 -24.99 13.84 30.36
N ILE A 249 -25.37 14.14 31.59
CA ILE A 249 -25.80 15.49 32.00
C ILE A 249 -24.63 16.17 32.70
N ALA A 250 -24.20 17.32 32.20
CA ALA A 250 -23.25 18.20 32.87
C ALA A 250 -23.98 19.26 33.68
N MET A 251 -23.89 19.16 35.01
CA MET A 251 -24.37 20.17 35.93
C MET A 251 -23.28 21.22 36.14
N VAL A 252 -23.56 22.47 35.77
CA VAL A 252 -22.65 23.60 35.95
C VAL A 252 -23.03 24.32 37.25
N PHE A 253 -22.04 24.53 38.10
CA PHE A 253 -22.11 25.33 39.32
C PHE A 253 -21.15 26.51 39.14
N GLU A 254 -21.72 27.71 39.18
CA GLU A 254 -20.98 28.97 39.13
C GLU A 254 -20.57 29.42 40.53
#